data_AF-A0A7W2HTK7-F1
#
_entry.id   AF-A0A7W2HTK7-F1
#
_cell.length_a   1.000
_cell.length_b   1.000
_cell.length_c   1.000
_cell.angle_alpha   90.00
_cell.angle_beta   90.00
_cell.angle_gamma   90.00
#
_symmetry.space_group_name_H-M   'P 1'
#
loop_
_entity.id
_entity.type
_entity.pdbx_description
1 polymer ?
#
loop_
_entity_poly.entity_id
_entity_poly.type
_entity_poly.pdbx_seq_one_letter_code
_entity_poly.pdbx_strand_id
1 'polypeptide(L)'
;MRTLPRTEDDWPPILVIRTDFRDEEGWRAVRAALDVPWVLDEDDSVKEEVLFVEDPAWADAGPAEILDALTAPGEGEGGEPAECGWRVVFLADRAGMDHEKPSLLAVSTDPDEETPSFRVLARVTPHEMHCNLTLANMDFFEFEGWDVEELAESS
;
A
#
# COMPACT_ATOMS: atom_id res chain seq x y z
N MET A 1 -5.36 -21.90 1.36
CA MET A 1 -6.02 -20.59 1.46
C MET A 1 -4.90 -19.56 1.42
N ARG A 2 -4.99 -18.53 0.58
CA ARG A 2 -4.01 -17.43 0.59
C ARG A 2 -4.35 -16.55 1.80
N THR A 3 -3.37 -16.21 2.63
CA THR A 3 -3.60 -15.42 3.85
C THR A 3 -2.66 -14.22 3.86
N LEU A 4 -3.19 -13.06 4.26
CA LEU A 4 -2.42 -11.86 4.50
C LEU A 4 -2.15 -11.70 6.00
N PRO A 5 -1.08 -10.98 6.38
CA PRO A 5 -0.87 -10.64 7.77
C PRO A 5 -2.06 -9.86 8.33
N ARG A 6 -2.26 -9.98 9.64
CA ARG A 6 -3.15 -9.13 10.44
C ARG A 6 -2.32 -8.56 11.58
N THR A 7 -2.73 -7.40 12.08
CA THR A 7 -2.08 -6.75 13.21
C THR A 7 -3.13 -6.06 14.09
N GLU A 8 -2.83 -6.00 15.39
CA GLU A 8 -3.56 -5.22 16.40
C GLU A 8 -2.77 -3.96 16.79
N ASP A 9 -1.64 -3.69 16.12
CA ASP A 9 -0.81 -2.52 16.38
C ASP A 9 -1.54 -1.25 15.94
N ASP A 10 -1.57 -0.24 16.82
CA ASP A 10 -2.12 1.08 16.49
C ASP A 10 -1.32 1.81 15.38
N TRP A 11 -0.07 1.38 15.15
CA TRP A 11 0.83 1.92 14.12
C TRP A 11 1.57 0.76 13.42
N PRO A 12 0.91 0.04 12.51
CA PRO A 12 1.55 -1.06 11.82
C PRO A 12 2.57 -0.56 10.78
N PRO A 13 3.49 -1.41 10.29
CA PRO A 13 4.35 -1.06 9.17
C PRO A 13 3.52 -0.89 7.88
N ILE A 14 3.99 -0.12 6.90
CA ILE A 14 3.35 -0.05 5.57
C ILE A 14 3.27 -1.45 4.95
N LEU A 15 2.08 -1.89 4.56
CA LEU A 15 1.88 -3.20 3.92
C LEU A 15 1.93 -3.09 2.40
N VAL A 16 2.94 -3.72 1.80
CA VAL A 16 3.12 -3.80 0.34
C VAL A 16 3.02 -5.25 -0.12
N ILE A 17 2.05 -5.54 -0.99
CA ILE A 17 1.78 -6.87 -1.51
C ILE A 17 2.27 -6.93 -2.96
N ARG A 18 3.23 -7.81 -3.22
CA ARG A 18 3.72 -8.06 -4.58
C ARG A 18 2.74 -8.98 -5.31
N THR A 19 2.16 -8.49 -6.39
CA THR A 19 1.23 -9.25 -7.24
C THR A 19 1.81 -9.53 -8.63
N ASP A 20 2.88 -8.84 -9.03
CA ASP A 20 3.64 -9.20 -10.22
C ASP A 20 5.03 -9.76 -9.90
N PHE A 21 5.31 -10.96 -10.42
CA PHE A 21 6.55 -11.71 -10.21
C PHE A 21 7.38 -11.85 -11.49
N ARG A 22 6.97 -11.19 -12.58
CA ARG A 22 7.62 -11.30 -13.89
C ARG A 22 8.85 -10.39 -14.01
N ASP A 23 8.87 -9.28 -13.31
CA ASP A 23 9.95 -8.30 -13.33
C ASP A 23 10.63 -8.14 -11.96
N GLU A 24 11.84 -8.68 -11.84
CA GLU A 24 12.66 -8.55 -10.64
C GLU A 24 13.39 -7.20 -10.55
N GLU A 25 13.64 -6.55 -11.69
CA GLU A 25 14.24 -5.22 -11.69
C GLU A 25 13.23 -4.19 -11.23
N GLY A 26 11.99 -4.29 -11.72
CA GLY A 26 10.86 -3.44 -11.31
C GLY A 26 10.63 -3.54 -9.81
N TRP A 27 10.75 -4.77 -9.30
CA TRP A 27 10.60 -5.01 -7.88
C TRP A 27 11.71 -4.36 -7.05
N ARG A 28 12.96 -4.45 -7.50
CA ARG A 28 14.08 -3.77 -6.84
C ARG A 28 13.92 -2.25 -6.86
N ALA A 29 13.38 -1.68 -7.94
CA ALA A 29 13.11 -0.25 -8.02
C ALA A 29 12.02 0.20 -7.04
N VAL A 30 10.92 -0.54 -6.92
CA VAL A 30 9.87 -0.28 -5.91
C VAL A 30 10.45 -0.29 -4.49
N ARG A 31 11.22 -1.34 -4.15
CA ARG A 31 11.86 -1.43 -2.83
C ARG A 31 12.82 -0.27 -2.58
N ALA A 32 13.65 0.05 -3.56
CA ALA A 32 14.59 1.16 -3.45
C ALA A 32 13.87 2.50 -3.26
N ALA A 33 12.74 2.72 -3.95
CA ALA A 33 11.95 3.93 -3.80
C ALA A 33 11.35 4.06 -2.39
N LEU A 34 10.78 2.98 -1.85
CA LEU A 34 10.23 2.94 -0.49
C LEU A 34 11.30 3.03 0.60
N ASP A 35 12.54 2.63 0.30
CA ASP A 35 13.67 2.66 1.25
C ASP A 35 14.20 4.08 1.50
N VAL A 36 13.89 5.03 0.59
CA VAL A 36 14.28 6.44 0.69
C VAL A 36 13.50 7.09 1.85
N PRO A 37 14.17 7.66 2.86
CA PRO A 37 13.50 8.46 3.87
C PRO A 37 12.74 9.61 3.24
N TRP A 38 11.54 9.87 3.75
CA TRP A 38 10.77 11.05 3.35
C TRP A 38 11.03 12.18 4.34
N VAL A 39 11.09 13.39 3.82
CA VAL A 39 11.45 14.59 4.59
C VAL A 39 10.14 15.20 5.08
N LEU A 40 9.90 15.15 6.39
CA LEU A 40 8.75 15.80 7.01
C LEU A 40 9.01 17.31 7.19
N ASP A 41 10.25 17.67 7.54
CA ASP A 41 10.75 19.04 7.63
C ASP A 41 12.26 19.13 7.29
N GLU A 42 12.82 20.32 7.17
CA GLU A 42 14.21 20.55 6.71
C GLU A 42 15.29 19.81 7.53
N ASP A 43 14.99 19.39 8.76
CA ASP A 43 15.92 18.74 9.69
C ASP A 43 15.49 17.33 10.11
N ASP A 44 14.28 16.87 9.76
CA ASP A 44 13.71 15.58 10.15
C ASP A 44 13.31 14.73 8.93
N SER A 45 14.01 13.60 8.79
CA SER A 45 13.69 12.56 7.81
C SER A 45 13.17 11.33 8.54
N VAL A 46 11.93 10.96 8.27
CA VAL A 46 11.31 9.77 8.84
C VAL A 46 11.32 8.66 7.78
N LYS A 47 11.41 7.42 8.25
CA LYS A 47 11.22 6.25 7.41
C LYS A 47 10.30 5.29 8.12
N GLU A 48 9.13 5.06 7.55
CA GLU A 48 8.21 4.05 8.04
C GLU A 48 8.80 2.66 7.82
N GLU A 49 8.51 1.73 8.73
CA GLU A 49 8.78 0.33 8.49
C GLU A 49 7.88 -0.18 7.36
N VAL A 50 8.40 -1.06 6.49
CA VAL A 50 7.65 -1.63 5.37
C VAL A 50 7.64 -3.14 5.47
N LEU A 51 6.45 -3.71 5.51
CA LEU A 51 6.20 -5.14 5.46
C LEU A 51 5.88 -5.56 4.02
N PHE A 52 6.74 -6.38 3.44
CA PHE A 52 6.57 -6.91 2.10
C PHE A 52 5.96 -8.32 2.13
N VAL A 53 4.83 -8.50 1.44
CA VAL A 53 4.25 -9.82 1.16
C VAL A 53 4.68 -10.25 -0.24
N GLU A 54 5.52 -11.28 -0.29
CA GLU A 54 6.15 -11.77 -1.54
C GLU A 54 5.77 -13.23 -1.85
N ASP A 55 4.67 -13.74 -1.29
CA ASP A 55 4.20 -15.09 -1.59
C ASP A 55 3.67 -15.13 -3.03
N PRO A 56 4.24 -15.96 -3.95
CA PRO A 56 3.76 -16.12 -5.32
C PRO A 56 2.30 -16.57 -5.42
N ALA A 57 1.74 -17.07 -4.32
CA ALA A 57 0.31 -17.28 -4.26
C ALA A 57 -0.46 -15.97 -4.52
N TRP A 58 0.05 -14.77 -4.27
CA TRP A 58 -0.64 -13.51 -4.61
C TRP A 58 -0.45 -13.04 -6.05
N ALA A 59 0.15 -13.85 -6.91
CA ALA A 59 0.34 -13.50 -8.32
C ALA A 59 -0.98 -13.15 -9.02
N ASP A 60 -0.96 -12.04 -9.75
CA ASP A 60 -2.07 -11.43 -10.50
C ASP A 60 -3.34 -11.12 -9.66
N ALA A 61 -3.23 -11.07 -8.33
CA ALA A 61 -4.34 -10.71 -7.45
C ALA A 61 -4.72 -9.23 -7.58
N GLY A 62 -6.03 -8.96 -7.69
CA GLY A 62 -6.58 -7.60 -7.76
C GLY A 62 -7.03 -7.04 -6.39
N PRO A 63 -7.40 -5.75 -6.31
CA PRO A 63 -7.83 -5.10 -5.05
C PRO A 63 -8.95 -5.86 -4.33
N ALA A 64 -9.97 -6.32 -5.05
CA ALA A 64 -11.08 -7.06 -4.46
C ALA A 64 -10.62 -8.36 -3.78
N GLU A 65 -9.71 -9.12 -4.39
CA GLU A 65 -9.18 -10.35 -3.79
C GLU A 65 -8.31 -10.08 -2.56
N ILE A 66 -7.58 -8.96 -2.55
CA ILE A 66 -6.81 -8.51 -1.39
C ILE A 66 -7.75 -8.10 -0.25
N LEU A 67 -8.79 -7.32 -0.54
CA LEU A 67 -9.78 -6.89 0.45
C LEU A 67 -10.56 -8.05 1.03
N ASP A 68 -11.01 -8.99 0.20
CA ASP A 68 -11.67 -10.21 0.65
C ASP A 68 -10.78 -11.00 1.61
N ALA A 69 -9.47 -11.05 1.37
CA ALA A 69 -8.53 -11.77 2.23
C ALA A 69 -8.23 -11.04 3.55
N LEU A 70 -8.17 -9.70 3.54
CA LEU A 70 -7.96 -8.89 4.74
C LEU A 70 -9.19 -8.89 5.65
N THR A 71 -10.38 -8.80 5.05
CA THR A 71 -11.68 -8.68 5.75
C THR A 71 -12.36 -10.02 6.01
N ALA A 72 -11.85 -11.13 5.45
CA ALA A 72 -12.34 -12.46 5.77
C ALA A 72 -12.37 -12.66 7.29
N PRO A 73 -13.43 -13.24 7.87
CA PRO A 73 -13.51 -13.49 9.30
C PRO A 73 -12.28 -14.29 9.74
N GLY A 74 -11.64 -13.84 10.82
CA GLY A 74 -10.55 -14.58 11.45
C GLY A 74 -11.04 -15.93 11.98
N GLU A 75 -10.13 -16.86 12.26
CA GLU A 75 -10.49 -18.15 12.89
C GLU A 75 -10.96 -18.02 14.36
N GLY A 76 -11.20 -16.78 14.83
CA GLY A 76 -11.66 -16.48 16.19
C GLY A 76 -13.19 -16.62 16.36
N GLU A 77 -13.60 -17.10 17.53
CA GLU A 77 -15.00 -17.24 17.93
C GLU A 77 -15.65 -15.85 18.06
N GLY A 78 -16.52 -15.46 17.11
CA GLY A 78 -17.27 -14.20 17.27
C GLY A 78 -18.02 -13.69 16.04
N GLY A 79 -17.64 -14.07 14.82
CA GLY A 79 -18.37 -13.70 13.60
C GLY A 79 -18.32 -12.21 13.23
N GLU A 80 -17.62 -11.37 14.00
CA GLU A 80 -17.30 -10.00 13.60
C GLU A 80 -16.08 -10.04 12.65
N PRO A 81 -16.12 -9.31 11.53
CA PRO A 81 -14.95 -9.18 10.66
C PRO A 81 -13.82 -8.56 11.49
N ALA A 82 -12.69 -9.26 11.57
CA ALA A 82 -11.52 -8.74 12.26
C ALA A 82 -10.97 -7.58 11.43
N GLU A 83 -10.83 -6.40 12.04
CA GLU A 83 -10.07 -5.31 11.44
C GLU A 83 -8.68 -5.83 11.10
N CYS A 84 -8.23 -5.65 9.85
CA CYS A 84 -6.92 -6.18 9.44
C CYS A 84 -5.74 -5.42 10.06
N GLY A 85 -6.00 -4.26 10.67
CA GLY A 85 -5.03 -3.36 11.32
C GLY A 85 -4.51 -2.26 10.40
N TRP A 86 -4.55 -2.44 9.09
CA TRP A 86 -4.16 -1.41 8.12
C TRP A 86 -5.35 -0.56 7.70
N ARG A 87 -5.14 0.75 7.52
CA ARG A 87 -6.09 1.69 6.87
C ARG A 87 -5.94 1.72 5.35
N VAL A 88 -4.75 1.38 4.85
CA VAL A 88 -4.42 1.30 3.44
C VAL A 88 -3.39 0.19 3.22
N VAL A 89 -3.49 -0.49 2.08
CA VAL A 89 -2.48 -1.43 1.60
C VAL A 89 -2.06 -1.06 0.17
N PHE A 90 -0.86 -1.45 -0.21
CA PHE A 90 -0.28 -1.10 -1.49
C PHE A 90 0.02 -2.34 -2.33
N LEU A 91 -0.42 -2.35 -3.59
CA LEU A 91 -0.13 -3.45 -4.52
C LEU A 91 1.00 -3.04 -5.45
N ALA A 92 2.07 -3.83 -5.43
CA ALA A 92 3.14 -3.79 -6.43
C ALA A 92 2.77 -4.77 -7.56
N ASP A 93 2.00 -4.26 -8.51
CA ASP A 93 1.55 -5.00 -9.68
C ASP A 93 2.35 -4.62 -10.93
N ARG A 94 2.00 -5.26 -12.04
CA ARG A 94 2.73 -5.10 -13.30
C ARG A 94 2.78 -3.65 -13.80
N ALA A 95 1.68 -2.91 -13.65
CA ALA A 95 1.62 -1.53 -14.14
C ALA A 95 2.45 -0.57 -13.30
N GLY A 96 2.57 -0.83 -11.99
CA GLY A 96 3.37 -0.01 -11.08
C GLY A 96 4.86 -0.31 -11.09
N MET A 97 5.23 -1.52 -11.52
CA MET A 97 6.62 -1.98 -11.56
C MET A 97 7.36 -1.64 -12.87
N ASP A 98 6.69 -1.05 -13.86
CA ASP A 98 7.30 -0.63 -15.13
C ASP A 98 8.13 0.67 -14.95
N HIS A 99 9.32 0.73 -15.54
CA HIS A 99 10.44 1.54 -15.02
C HIS A 99 10.54 3.00 -15.52
N GLU A 100 10.67 3.90 -14.53
CA GLU A 100 11.49 5.13 -14.39
C GLU A 100 11.00 5.83 -13.12
N LYS A 101 9.69 5.69 -12.84
CA LYS A 101 8.99 6.15 -11.64
C LYS A 101 8.10 5.02 -11.10
N PRO A 102 8.63 4.13 -10.24
CA PRO A 102 7.83 3.03 -9.70
C PRO A 102 6.62 3.58 -8.94
N SER A 103 5.46 2.97 -9.17
CA SER A 103 4.21 3.32 -8.51
C SER A 103 3.55 2.12 -7.86
N LEU A 104 2.64 2.38 -6.94
CA LEU A 104 1.86 1.38 -6.23
C LEU A 104 0.37 1.69 -6.43
N LEU A 105 -0.45 0.65 -6.46
CA LEU A 105 -1.90 0.83 -6.38
C LEU A 105 -2.28 0.89 -4.90
N ALA A 106 -2.72 2.05 -4.44
CA ALA A 106 -3.22 2.23 -3.07
C ALA A 106 -4.66 1.71 -2.97
N VAL A 107 -4.93 0.92 -1.93
CA VAL A 107 -6.22 0.28 -1.71
C VAL A 107 -6.63 0.54 -0.26
N SER A 108 -7.68 1.34 -0.08
CA SER A 108 -8.30 1.53 1.23
C SER A 108 -8.90 0.22 1.73
N THR A 109 -8.71 -0.07 3.00
CA THR A 109 -9.32 -1.23 3.69
C THR A 109 -10.63 -0.86 4.39
N ASP A 110 -10.98 0.42 4.40
CA ASP A 110 -12.23 0.92 4.97
C ASP A 110 -13.42 0.47 4.09
N PRO A 111 -14.38 -0.31 4.62
CA PRO A 111 -15.53 -0.76 3.85
C PRO A 111 -16.48 0.37 3.44
N ASP A 112 -16.42 1.53 4.11
CA ASP A 112 -17.23 2.70 3.81
C ASP A 112 -16.53 3.65 2.79
N GLU A 113 -15.31 3.34 2.37
CA GLU A 113 -14.61 4.12 1.32
C GLU A 113 -15.22 3.86 -0.06
N GLU A 114 -15.73 4.92 -0.68
CA GLU A 114 -16.32 4.88 -2.03
C GLU A 114 -15.30 5.18 -3.14
N THR A 115 -14.14 5.75 -2.78
CA THR A 115 -13.07 6.12 -3.72
C THR A 115 -12.39 4.86 -4.27
N PRO A 116 -12.35 4.68 -5.60
CA PRO A 116 -11.64 3.56 -6.20
C PRO A 116 -10.14 3.58 -5.86
N SER A 117 -9.52 2.41 -5.91
CA SER A 117 -8.05 2.32 -5.81
C SER A 117 -7.36 3.14 -6.90
N PHE A 118 -6.36 3.93 -6.52
CA PHE A 118 -5.61 4.80 -7.44
C PHE A 118 -4.09 4.63 -7.28
N ARG A 119 -3.34 5.15 -8.25
CA ARG A 119 -1.88 5.04 -8.28
C ARG A 119 -1.23 6.15 -7.49
N VAL A 120 -0.17 5.78 -6.79
CA VAL A 120 0.71 6.70 -6.07
C VAL A 120 2.17 6.36 -6.35
N LEU A 121 3.04 7.35 -6.34
CA LEU A 121 4.48 7.16 -6.51
C LEU A 121 5.05 6.41 -5.30
N ALA A 122 5.84 5.36 -5.54
CA ALA A 122 6.34 4.51 -4.47
C ALA A 122 7.30 5.22 -3.49
N ARG A 123 7.82 6.41 -3.85
CA ARG A 123 8.88 7.10 -3.10
C ARG A 123 8.37 7.89 -1.89
N VAL A 124 7.29 8.65 -2.03
CA VAL A 124 6.86 9.64 -1.02
C VAL A 124 5.48 9.30 -0.50
N THR A 125 4.51 9.22 -1.40
CA THR A 125 3.08 9.15 -1.07
C THR A 125 2.69 7.99 -0.14
N PRO A 126 3.24 6.76 -0.25
CA PRO A 126 2.94 5.70 0.70
C PRO A 126 3.27 6.05 2.16
N HIS A 127 4.37 6.78 2.39
CA HIS A 127 4.77 7.19 3.74
C HIS A 127 3.85 8.28 4.30
N GLU A 128 3.56 9.29 3.49
CA GLU A 128 2.70 10.41 3.89
C GLU A 128 1.24 9.95 4.09
N MET A 129 0.74 9.09 3.20
CA MET A 129 -0.58 8.48 3.31
C MET A 129 -0.69 7.59 4.55
N HIS A 130 0.30 6.73 4.78
CA HIS A 130 0.32 5.88 5.98
C HIS A 130 0.27 6.70 7.27
N CYS A 131 1.13 7.72 7.39
CA CYS A 131 1.19 8.57 8.56
C CYS A 131 -0.14 9.34 8.78
N ASN A 132 -0.68 9.97 7.75
CA ASN A 132 -1.90 10.77 7.88
C ASN A 132 -3.16 9.94 8.16
N LEU A 133 -3.30 8.78 7.52
CA LEU A 133 -4.44 7.89 7.77
C LEU A 133 -4.37 7.28 9.17
N THR A 134 -3.18 6.90 9.65
CA THR A 134 -3.00 6.36 11.00
C THR A 134 -3.26 7.41 12.08
N LEU A 135 -2.90 8.67 11.83
CA LEU A 135 -3.19 9.80 12.73
C LEU A 135 -4.61 10.39 12.58
N ALA A 136 -5.37 9.94 11.57
CA ALA A 136 -6.65 10.54 11.17
C ALA A 136 -6.55 12.06 10.91
N ASN A 137 -5.44 12.50 10.30
CA ASN A 137 -5.25 13.89 9.86
C ASN A 137 -5.92 14.17 8.52
N MET A 138 -5.98 13.16 7.66
CA MET A 138 -6.53 13.21 6.30
C MET A 138 -7.25 11.91 5.97
N ASP A 139 -8.14 11.97 4.99
CA ASP A 139 -8.88 10.82 4.47
C ASP A 139 -8.25 10.27 3.17
N PHE A 140 -8.55 9.01 2.83
CA PHE A 140 -7.91 8.31 1.70
C PHE A 140 -8.19 8.98 0.35
N PHE A 141 -9.42 9.47 0.12
CA PHE A 141 -9.79 10.17 -1.11
C PHE A 141 -8.99 11.46 -1.36
N GLU A 142 -8.45 12.09 -0.32
CA GLU A 142 -7.73 13.36 -0.46
C GLU A 142 -6.40 13.19 -1.20
N PHE A 143 -5.85 11.98 -1.23
CA PHE A 143 -4.62 11.62 -1.95
C PHE A 143 -4.86 11.31 -3.42
N GLU A 144 -6.12 11.20 -3.86
CA GLU A 144 -6.43 10.91 -5.26
C GLU A 144 -5.86 12.02 -6.13
N GLY A 145 -4.93 11.64 -7.00
CA GLY A 145 -4.32 12.55 -7.95
C GLY A 145 -3.18 13.41 -7.39
N TRP A 146 -2.69 13.18 -6.18
CA TRP A 146 -1.53 13.90 -5.63
C TRP A 146 -0.28 13.84 -6.51
N ASP A 147 -0.05 12.68 -7.12
CA ASP A 147 1.13 12.44 -7.95
C ASP A 147 0.89 12.75 -9.44
N VAL A 148 -0.24 13.36 -9.83
CA VAL A 148 -0.63 13.48 -11.25
C VAL A 148 0.39 14.23 -12.09
N GLU A 149 0.97 15.30 -11.57
CA GLU A 149 1.96 16.09 -12.32
C GLU A 149 3.26 15.29 -12.47
N GLU A 150 3.74 14.67 -11.40
CA GLU A 150 4.97 13.86 -11.44
C GLU A 150 4.80 12.56 -12.25
N LEU A 151 3.61 11.98 -12.31
CA LEU A 151 3.31 10.82 -13.17
C LEU A 151 3.13 11.24 -14.64
N ALA A 152 2.61 12.44 -14.92
CA ALA A 152 2.33 12.93 -16.28
C ALA A 152 3.58 13.45 -17.01
N GLU A 153 4.58 13.97 -16.31
CA GLU A 153 5.83 14.50 -16.88
C GLU A 153 6.75 13.45 -17.54
N SER A 154 6.30 12.19 -17.67
CA SER A 154 7.09 11.08 -18.23
C SER A 154 6.36 10.29 -19.32
N SER A 155 5.23 10.80 -19.83
CA SER A 155 4.52 10.26 -21.01
C SER A 155 4.88 10.94 -22.32
#